data_AF-A0A356QIS2-F1
#
_entry.id   AF-A0A356QIS2-F1
#
_cell.length_a   1.000
_cell.length_b   1.000
_cell.length_c   1.000
_cell.angle_alpha   90.00
_cell.angle_beta   90.00
_cell.angle_gamma   90.00
#
_symmetry.space_group_name_H-M   'P 1'
#
loop_
_entity.id
_entity.type
_entity.pdbx_description
1 polymer ?
#
loop_
_entity_poly.entity_id
_entity_poly.type
_entity_poly.pdbx_seq_one_letter_code
_entity_poly.pdbx_strand_id
1 'polypeptide(L)'
;MRTRIATPLLLATACSLAAAATAQAAEWTMATPYGDASFHTQNTKQFAEDVAEATDGELTITVHSGGSLVSHGEIKPSVRRGTIDAGEVS
;
A
#
# COMPACT_ATOMS: atom_id res chain seq x y z
N MET A 1 -55.24 15.82 -0.73
CA MET A 1 -53.84 16.27 -0.86
C MET A 1 -52.96 15.35 -0.03
N ARG A 2 -52.10 14.54 -0.66
CA ARG A 2 -51.15 13.64 0.04
C ARG A 2 -49.74 14.08 -0.30
N THR A 3 -49.07 14.62 0.70
CA THR A 3 -47.73 15.21 0.70
C THR A 3 -46.69 14.18 0.26
N ARG A 4 -46.11 14.33 -0.93
CA ARG A 4 -44.99 13.50 -1.45
C ARG A 4 -43.63 14.17 -1.15
N ILE A 5 -43.33 14.40 0.14
CA ILE A 5 -42.06 15.04 0.56
C ILE A 5 -41.01 14.01 1.03
N ALA A 6 -41.37 12.73 1.21
CA ALA A 6 -40.46 11.73 1.76
C ALA A 6 -39.38 11.21 0.77
N THR A 7 -39.61 11.32 -0.54
CA THR A 7 -38.72 10.75 -1.57
C THR A 7 -37.44 11.55 -1.87
N PRO A 8 -37.41 12.90 -1.91
CA PRO A 8 -36.17 13.64 -2.19
C PRO A 8 -35.14 13.59 -1.05
N LEU A 9 -35.59 13.36 0.19
CA LEU A 9 -34.70 13.35 1.37
C LEU A 9 -33.83 12.07 1.44
N LEU A 10 -34.34 10.95 0.95
CA LEU A 10 -33.62 9.67 0.89
C LEU A 10 -32.50 9.68 -0.15
N LEU A 11 -32.69 10.37 -1.28
CA LEU A 11 -31.69 10.45 -2.35
C LEU A 11 -30.54 11.40 -1.99
N ALA A 12 -30.84 12.49 -1.28
CA ALA A 12 -29.83 13.43 -0.79
C ALA A 12 -28.91 12.79 0.26
N THR A 13 -29.46 11.98 1.17
CA THR A 13 -28.69 11.29 2.22
C THR A 13 -27.77 10.21 1.66
N ALA A 14 -28.16 9.53 0.58
CA ALA A 14 -27.33 8.51 -0.07
C ALA A 14 -26.12 9.09 -0.82
N CYS A 15 -26.23 10.32 -1.37
CA CYS A 15 -25.10 10.99 -2.04
C CYS A 15 -24.02 11.44 -1.05
N SER A 16 -24.40 11.77 0.20
CA SER A 16 -23.45 12.22 1.23
C SER A 16 -22.48 11.12 1.68
N LEU A 17 -22.90 9.85 1.68
CA LEU A 17 -22.03 8.73 2.06
C LEU A 17 -21.02 8.34 0.97
N ALA A 18 -21.33 8.61 -0.30
CA ALA A 18 -20.42 8.29 -1.42
C ALA A 18 -19.23 9.27 -1.50
N ALA A 19 -19.34 10.46 -0.92
CA ALA A 19 -18.31 11.50 -0.97
C ALA A 19 -17.24 11.37 0.13
N ALA A 20 -17.34 10.38 1.02
CA ALA A 20 -16.45 10.24 2.18
C ALA A 20 -15.31 9.23 2.00
N ALA A 21 -15.02 8.78 0.77
CA ALA A 21 -13.81 8.01 0.49
C ALA A 21 -12.59 8.96 0.54
N THR A 22 -12.04 9.15 1.74
CA THR A 22 -10.73 9.77 1.89
C THR A 22 -9.68 8.85 1.27
N ALA A 23 -8.87 9.35 0.34
CA ALA A 23 -7.68 8.65 -0.10
C ALA A 23 -6.77 8.44 1.12
N GLN A 24 -6.59 7.18 1.54
CA GLN A 24 -5.64 6.83 2.60
C GLN A 24 -4.28 6.57 1.94
N ALA A 25 -3.21 7.01 2.59
CA ALA A 25 -1.86 6.65 2.19
C ALA A 25 -1.74 5.12 2.13
N ALA A 26 -1.17 4.61 1.04
CA ALA A 26 -0.90 3.19 0.89
C ALA A 26 0.39 2.84 1.64
N GLU A 27 0.36 1.74 2.39
CA GLU A 27 1.53 1.17 3.04
C GLU A 27 1.85 -0.16 2.38
N TRP A 28 3.03 -0.25 1.76
CA TRP A 28 3.50 -1.46 1.11
C TRP A 28 4.51 -2.18 1.97
N THR A 29 4.43 -3.51 1.97
CA THR A 29 5.41 -4.41 2.56
C THR A 29 6.33 -4.93 1.47
N MET A 30 7.64 -4.72 1.62
CA MET A 30 8.67 -5.19 0.67
C MET A 30 9.70 -6.07 1.37
N ALA A 31 10.01 -7.24 0.79
CA ALA A 31 11.07 -8.12 1.30
C ALA A 31 12.36 -8.01 0.47
N THR A 32 13.52 -8.01 1.13
CA THR A 32 14.83 -8.22 0.50
C THR A 32 15.55 -9.42 1.14
N PRO A 33 16.30 -10.21 0.35
CA PRO A 33 16.96 -11.40 0.86
C PRO A 33 18.29 -11.09 1.56
N TYR A 34 18.84 -9.89 1.39
CA TYR A 34 20.16 -9.51 1.88
C TYR A 34 20.08 -8.73 3.19
N GLY A 35 21.10 -8.88 4.05
CA GLY A 35 21.20 -8.10 5.29
C GLY A 35 21.36 -6.60 5.03
N ASP A 36 21.13 -5.78 6.06
CA ASP A 36 21.07 -4.32 5.96
C ASP A 36 22.33 -3.67 5.37
N ALA A 37 23.51 -4.22 5.62
CA ALA A 37 24.77 -3.69 5.12
C ALA A 37 25.00 -3.97 3.61
N SER A 38 24.19 -4.82 2.98
CA SER A 38 24.29 -5.07 1.54
C SER A 38 23.92 -3.82 0.75
N PHE A 39 24.66 -3.53 -0.32
CA PHE A 39 24.34 -2.42 -1.21
C PHE A 39 22.94 -2.57 -1.84
N HIS A 40 22.50 -3.81 -2.08
CA HIS A 40 21.15 -4.10 -2.55
C HIS A 40 20.10 -3.57 -1.59
N THR A 41 20.19 -3.94 -0.31
CA THR A 41 19.25 -3.51 0.72
C THR A 41 19.33 -2.01 0.97
N GLN A 42 20.52 -1.40 0.93
CA GLN A 42 20.67 0.05 1.01
C GLN A 42 19.97 0.76 -0.14
N ASN A 43 20.16 0.29 -1.38
CA ASN A 43 19.47 0.84 -2.56
C ASN A 43 17.95 0.64 -2.48
N THR A 44 17.47 -0.50 -1.96
CA THR A 44 16.04 -0.73 -1.78
C THR A 44 15.43 0.21 -0.73
N LYS A 45 16.16 0.49 0.36
CA LYS A 45 15.72 1.49 1.35
C LYS A 45 15.70 2.90 0.75
N GLN A 46 16.72 3.27 -0.02
CA GLN A 46 16.70 4.54 -0.76
C GLN A 46 15.51 4.61 -1.71
N PHE A 47 15.22 3.54 -2.46
CA PHE A 47 14.03 3.47 -3.32
C PHE A 47 12.73 3.69 -2.53
N ALA A 48 12.60 3.12 -1.33
CA ALA A 48 11.44 3.33 -0.47
C ALA A 48 11.30 4.80 -0.01
N GLU A 49 12.42 5.44 0.33
CA GLU A 49 12.47 6.86 0.68
C GLU A 49 12.11 7.74 -0.51
N ASP A 50 12.68 7.48 -1.69
CA ASP A 50 12.42 8.23 -2.93
C ASP A 50 10.94 8.12 -3.35
N VAL A 51 10.31 6.96 -3.15
CA VAL A 51 8.88 6.76 -3.41
C VAL A 51 8.03 7.59 -2.44
N ALA A 52 8.37 7.58 -1.15
CA ALA A 52 7.64 8.39 -0.17
C ALA A 52 7.75 9.89 -0.49
N GLU A 53 8.93 10.37 -0.88
CA GLU A 53 9.13 11.77 -1.30
C GLU A 53 8.35 12.08 -2.58
N ALA A 54 8.48 11.25 -3.61
CA ALA A 54 7.84 11.48 -4.92
C ALA A 54 6.30 11.41 -4.88
N THR A 55 5.73 10.84 -3.81
CA THR A 55 4.28 10.70 -3.62
C THR A 55 3.75 11.58 -2.50
N ASP A 56 4.55 12.50 -1.95
CA ASP A 56 4.17 13.30 -0.78
C ASP A 56 3.65 12.44 0.39
N GLY A 57 4.18 11.22 0.53
CA GLY A 57 3.78 10.24 1.53
C GLY A 57 2.49 9.47 1.21
N GLU A 58 1.86 9.67 0.05
CA GLU A 58 0.70 8.89 -0.37
C GLU A 58 1.02 7.39 -0.59
N LEU A 59 2.29 7.05 -0.82
CA LEU A 59 2.79 5.68 -0.78
C LEU A 59 4.05 5.60 0.08
N THR A 60 4.02 4.75 1.10
CA THR A 60 5.18 4.40 1.91
C THR A 60 5.50 2.92 1.78
N ILE A 61 6.78 2.56 1.81
CA ILE A 61 7.24 1.17 1.66
C ILE A 61 8.07 0.79 2.88
N THR A 62 7.65 -0.25 3.61
CA THR A 62 8.43 -0.86 4.69
C THR A 62 9.30 -1.99 4.15
N VAL A 63 10.62 -1.83 4.27
CA VAL A 63 11.60 -2.81 3.78
C VAL A 63 12.00 -3.78 4.89
N HIS A 64 11.70 -5.06 4.70
CA HIS A 64 12.11 -6.17 5.55
C HIS A 64 13.33 -6.87 4.95
N SER A 65 14.49 -6.64 5.56
CA SER A 65 15.76 -7.16 5.07
C SER A 65 16.13 -8.54 5.61
N GLY A 66 17.19 -9.13 5.05
CA GLY A 66 17.82 -10.35 5.55
C GLY A 66 16.94 -11.59 5.51
N GLY A 67 15.89 -11.59 4.67
CA GLY A 67 14.89 -12.65 4.66
C GLY A 67 14.09 -12.77 5.97
N SER A 68 14.00 -11.70 6.77
CA SER A 68 13.32 -11.68 8.06
C SER A 68 11.80 -11.89 7.95
N LEU A 69 11.19 -11.43 6.86
CA LEU A 69 9.76 -11.59 6.60
C LEU A 69 9.46 -12.88 5.82
N VAL A 70 10.19 -13.10 4.72
CA VAL A 70 10.09 -14.28 3.86
C VAL A 70 11.48 -14.68 3.36
N SER A 71 11.72 -15.99 3.20
CA SER A 71 12.99 -16.47 2.64
C SER A 71 13.13 -16.09 1.16
N HIS A 72 14.37 -16.01 0.65
CA HIS A 72 14.65 -15.59 -0.74
C HIS A 72 13.77 -16.29 -1.78
N GLY A 73 13.66 -17.63 -1.70
CA GLY A 73 12.87 -18.42 -2.65
C GLY A 73 11.36 -18.15 -2.60
N GLU A 74 10.85 -17.64 -1.48
CA GLU A 74 9.43 -17.35 -1.29
C GLU A 74 9.04 -15.91 -1.65
N ILE A 75 9.99 -15.01 -1.97
CA ILE A 75 9.69 -13.61 -2.30
C ILE A 75 8.77 -13.53 -3.54
N LYS A 76 9.17 -14.10 -4.67
CA LYS A 76 8.37 -14.07 -5.92
C LYS A 76 6.99 -14.72 -5.76
N PRO A 77 6.86 -15.94 -5.20
CA PRO A 77 5.54 -16.53 -4.93
C PRO A 77 4.67 -15.66 -4.02
N SER A 78 5.24 -15.01 -3.01
CA SER A 78 4.51 -14.16 -2.06
C SER A 78 3.97 -12.89 -2.70
N VAL A 79 4.78 -12.22 -3.55
CA VAL A 79 4.30 -11.10 -4.39
C VAL A 79 3.18 -11.56 -5.32
N ARG A 80 3.33 -12.71 -5.99
CA ARG A 80 2.29 -13.24 -6.90
C ARG A 80 0.99 -13.60 -6.19
N ARG A 81 1.06 -14.01 -4.92
CA ARG A 81 -0.11 -14.30 -4.08
C ARG A 81 -0.72 -13.04 -3.47
N GLY A 82 -0.02 -11.90 -3.50
CA GLY A 82 -0.43 -10.65 -2.85
C GLY A 82 -0.31 -10.67 -1.33
N THR A 83 0.52 -11.55 -0.76
CA THR A 83 0.77 -11.59 0.70
C THR A 83 1.81 -10.56 1.14
N ILE A 84 2.61 -10.06 0.19
CA ILE A 84 3.47 -8.88 0.30
C ILE A 84 3.32 -8.10 -1.02
N ASP A 85 3.50 -6.79 -0.97
CA ASP A 85 3.23 -5.92 -2.12
C ASP A 85 4.39 -5.89 -3.12
N ALA A 86 5.62 -5.99 -2.63
CA ALA A 86 6.83 -5.94 -3.44
C ALA A 86 7.93 -6.85 -2.89
N GLY A 87 8.98 -7.07 -3.70
CA GLY A 87 10.14 -7.82 -3.25
C GLY A 87 11.31 -7.77 -4.22
N GLU A 88 12.51 -7.81 -3.69
CA GLU A 88 13.75 -7.93 -4.46
C GLU A 88 13.98 -9.40 -4.86
N VAL A 89 14.28 -9.62 -6.15
CA VAL A 89 14.60 -10.95 -6.71
C VAL A 89 15.85 -10.86 -7.59
N SER A 90 16.64 -11.93 -7.66
CA SER A 90 17.88 -12.03 -8.44
C SER A 90 17.89 -13.26 -9.33
#